data_AF-A0A9D1TUB5-F1
#
_entry.id   AF-A0A9D1TUB5-F1
#
_cell.length_a   1.000
_cell.length_b   1.000
_cell.length_c   1.000
_cell.angle_alpha   90.00
_cell.angle_beta   90.00
_cell.angle_gamma   90.00
#
_symmetry.space_group_name_H-M   'P 1'
#
loop_
_entity.id
_entity.type
_entity.pdbx_description
1 polymer ?
#
loop_
_entity_poly.entity_id
_entity_poly.type
_entity_poly.pdbx_seq_one_letter_code
_entity_poly.pdbx_strand_id
1 'polypeptide(L)'
;MFKDVHNDRYSRLARFHKIGNAGVEAFQAAKVVILGCGALGSQHAETLTRAGFGFITLIDRDFVESSNLQRQTLFTESDAEKALPKVIALRNHLAQINSSIEIQTHIADVSSDNIESLIAGHDLLLDGTDNLALRMLINDACYKLKMPWIFGSALESYGMSFNFNFPAKDLDSNVPSQEPCLRCLLGSLPLESQDTCSSVGVIQPILQMISSVQTSEAMKFFA
;
A
#
# COMPACT_ATOMS: atom_id res chain seq x y z
N MET A 1 -8.14 -30.21 -7.47
CA MET A 1 -7.64 -30.29 -8.86
C MET A 1 -7.05 -28.94 -9.19
N PHE A 2 -5.78 -28.74 -8.86
CA PHE A 2 -5.07 -27.48 -9.08
C PHE A 2 -4.79 -27.37 -10.58
N LYS A 3 -5.36 -26.34 -11.23
CA LYS A 3 -5.04 -26.02 -12.63
C LYS A 3 -3.55 -25.70 -12.71
N ASP A 4 -2.88 -26.30 -13.68
CA ASP A 4 -1.43 -26.21 -13.93
C ASP A 4 -0.82 -24.84 -13.59
N VAL A 5 0.21 -24.87 -12.74
CA VAL A 5 1.09 -23.74 -12.36
C VAL A 5 2.05 -23.39 -13.51
N HIS A 6 1.54 -23.37 -14.73
CA HIS A 6 2.22 -22.82 -15.90
C HIS A 6 1.38 -21.68 -16.48
N ASN A 7 0.96 -20.76 -15.62
CA ASN A 7 0.58 -19.44 -16.08
C ASN A 7 1.86 -18.72 -16.52
N ASP A 8 2.10 -18.70 -17.84
CA ASP A 8 3.26 -18.02 -18.47
C ASP A 8 3.50 -16.61 -17.89
N ARG A 9 2.41 -15.95 -17.46
CA ARG A 9 2.39 -14.65 -16.78
C ARG A 9 3.42 -14.52 -15.65
N TYR A 10 3.53 -15.50 -14.74
CA TYR A 10 4.40 -15.42 -13.54
C TYR A 10 5.69 -16.24 -13.66
N SER A 11 5.96 -16.82 -14.84
CA SER A 11 7.12 -17.69 -15.05
C SER A 11 8.45 -17.02 -14.69
N ARG A 12 8.59 -15.70 -14.93
CA ARG A 12 9.80 -14.93 -14.59
C ARG A 12 9.97 -14.72 -13.08
N LEU A 13 8.87 -14.49 -12.36
CA LEU A 13 8.89 -14.36 -10.89
C LEU A 13 9.24 -15.71 -10.24
N ALA A 14 8.59 -16.80 -10.70
CA ALA A 14 8.83 -18.15 -10.20
C ALA A 14 10.28 -18.64 -10.42
N ARG A 15 10.98 -18.13 -11.45
CA ARG A 15 12.40 -18.46 -11.69
C ARG A 15 13.35 -17.82 -10.67
N PHE A 16 12.95 -16.75 -10.00
CA PHE A 16 13.79 -16.17 -8.95
C PHE A 16 13.72 -17.07 -7.72
N HIS A 17 14.81 -17.76 -7.41
CA HIS A 17 14.84 -18.83 -6.39
C HIS A 17 14.36 -18.41 -4.99
N LYS A 18 14.46 -17.11 -4.62
CA LYS A 18 13.94 -16.61 -3.34
C LYS A 18 12.42 -16.43 -3.32
N ILE A 19 11.78 -16.32 -4.49
CA ILE A 19 10.31 -16.33 -4.61
C ILE A 19 9.86 -17.75 -4.94
N GLY A 20 10.35 -18.33 -6.04
CA GLY A 20 9.95 -19.68 -6.46
C GLY A 20 8.44 -19.80 -6.74
N ASN A 21 7.95 -21.02 -6.92
CA ASN A 21 6.51 -21.26 -7.03
C ASN A 21 5.78 -20.98 -5.71
N ALA A 22 6.41 -21.31 -4.58
CA ALA A 22 5.84 -21.10 -3.25
C ALA A 22 5.58 -19.63 -2.95
N GLY A 23 6.49 -18.72 -3.31
CA GLY A 23 6.28 -17.28 -3.14
C GLY A 23 5.20 -16.73 -4.07
N VAL A 24 5.08 -17.25 -5.30
CA VAL A 24 3.95 -16.89 -6.18
C VAL A 24 2.61 -17.36 -5.59
N GLU A 25 2.55 -18.57 -5.04
CA GLU A 25 1.37 -19.06 -4.32
C GLU A 25 1.06 -18.22 -3.08
N ALA A 26 2.09 -17.78 -2.34
CA ALA A 26 1.93 -16.88 -1.20
C ALA A 26 1.37 -15.51 -1.61
N PHE A 27 1.85 -14.92 -2.71
CA PHE A 27 1.30 -13.68 -3.25
C PHE A 27 -0.18 -13.86 -3.60
N GLN A 28 -0.54 -14.97 -4.26
CA GLN A 28 -1.93 -15.27 -4.62
C GLN A 28 -2.86 -15.48 -3.42
N ALA A 29 -2.32 -15.92 -2.28
CA ALA A 29 -3.08 -16.08 -1.04
C ALA A 29 -3.12 -14.79 -0.19
N ALA A 30 -2.22 -13.84 -0.43
CA ALA A 30 -2.06 -12.64 0.37
C ALA A 30 -3.25 -11.69 0.28
N LYS A 31 -3.63 -11.12 1.43
CA LYS A 31 -4.59 -10.03 1.57
C LYS A 31 -3.87 -8.74 1.96
N VAL A 32 -3.72 -7.85 0.99
CA VAL A 32 -3.02 -6.57 1.20
C VAL A 32 -4.01 -5.43 1.23
N VAL A 33 -3.81 -4.47 2.13
CA VAL A 33 -4.55 -3.21 2.14
C VAL A 33 -3.64 -2.04 1.79
N ILE A 34 -4.10 -1.17 0.90
CA ILE A 34 -3.43 0.06 0.48
C ILE A 34 -4.27 1.24 0.95
N LEU A 35 -3.70 2.06 1.83
CA LEU A 35 -4.36 3.25 2.37
C LEU A 35 -3.77 4.49 1.69
N GLY A 36 -4.62 5.25 1.00
CA GLY A 36 -4.22 6.29 0.07
C GLY A 36 -3.94 5.72 -1.31
N CYS A 37 -4.66 6.21 -2.32
CA CYS A 37 -4.65 5.80 -3.72
C CYS A 37 -4.16 6.94 -4.62
N GLY A 38 -3.33 7.83 -4.07
CA GLY A 38 -2.61 8.85 -4.82
C GLY A 38 -1.40 8.28 -5.56
N ALA A 39 -0.28 9.00 -5.55
CA ALA A 39 0.88 8.66 -6.39
C ALA A 39 1.55 7.33 -5.96
N LEU A 40 1.86 7.15 -4.68
CA LEU A 40 2.43 5.91 -4.16
C LEU A 40 1.41 4.76 -4.23
N GLY A 41 0.21 4.98 -3.71
CA GLY A 41 -0.82 3.94 -3.64
C GLY A 41 -1.26 3.37 -4.99
N SER A 42 -1.37 4.21 -6.03
CA SER A 42 -1.70 3.74 -7.38
C SER A 42 -0.59 2.84 -7.96
N GLN A 43 0.68 3.18 -7.72
CA GLN A 43 1.82 2.38 -8.14
C GLN A 43 1.97 1.09 -7.33
N HIS A 44 1.65 1.12 -6.03
CA HIS A 44 1.54 -0.08 -5.20
C HIS A 44 0.52 -1.04 -5.80
N ALA A 45 -0.70 -0.56 -6.02
CA ALA A 45 -1.80 -1.36 -6.52
C ALA A 45 -1.46 -1.97 -7.90
N GLU A 46 -0.85 -1.19 -8.79
CA GLU A 46 -0.39 -1.69 -10.09
C GLU A 46 0.66 -2.79 -9.96
N THR A 47 1.71 -2.53 -9.18
CA THR A 47 2.84 -3.46 -9.05
C THR A 47 2.39 -4.79 -8.45
N LEU A 48 1.60 -4.75 -7.37
CA LEU A 48 1.06 -5.95 -6.73
C LEU A 48 0.08 -6.70 -7.65
N THR A 49 -0.75 -5.97 -8.40
CA THR A 49 -1.66 -6.54 -9.40
C THR A 49 -0.89 -7.28 -10.51
N ARG A 50 0.21 -6.69 -10.99
CA ARG A 50 1.07 -7.32 -12.00
C ARG A 50 1.85 -8.52 -11.44
N ALA A 51 2.21 -8.48 -10.16
CA ALA A 51 2.93 -9.56 -9.48
C ALA A 51 2.05 -10.76 -9.10
N GLY A 52 0.72 -10.61 -9.15
CA GLY A 52 -0.22 -11.70 -8.88
C GLY A 52 -0.72 -11.77 -7.45
N PHE A 53 -0.68 -10.67 -6.70
CA PHE A 53 -1.29 -10.60 -5.37
C PHE A 53 -2.79 -10.85 -5.47
N GLY A 54 -3.31 -11.86 -4.77
CA GLY A 54 -4.66 -12.36 -5.04
C GLY A 54 -5.77 -11.45 -4.56
N PHE A 55 -5.55 -10.70 -3.49
CA PHE A 55 -6.56 -9.84 -2.87
C PHE A 55 -5.96 -8.50 -2.44
N ILE A 56 -6.49 -7.40 -3.00
CA ILE A 56 -6.05 -6.04 -2.69
C ILE A 56 -7.25 -5.18 -2.30
N THR A 57 -7.20 -4.59 -1.10
CA THR A 57 -8.17 -3.60 -0.64
C THR A 57 -7.60 -2.19 -0.85
N LEU A 58 -8.36 -1.34 -1.54
CA LEU A 58 -8.02 0.06 -1.80
C LEU A 58 -8.89 0.98 -0.93
N ILE A 59 -8.25 1.87 -0.16
CA ILE A 59 -8.95 2.82 0.70
C ILE A 59 -8.48 4.24 0.35
N ASP A 60 -9.40 5.07 -0.14
CA ASP A 60 -9.18 6.50 -0.37
C ASP A 60 -10.55 7.19 -0.47
N ARG A 61 -10.64 8.43 0.01
CA ARG A 61 -11.86 9.24 -0.06
C ARG A 61 -11.90 10.16 -1.28
N ASP A 62 -10.74 10.43 -1.88
CA ASP A 62 -10.57 11.47 -2.87
C ASP A 62 -11.06 11.04 -4.26
N PHE A 63 -11.25 12.04 -5.10
CA PHE A 63 -11.59 11.91 -6.50
C PHE A 63 -10.36 12.18 -7.37
N VAL A 64 -10.40 11.70 -8.61
CA VAL A 64 -9.35 11.98 -9.58
C VAL A 64 -9.45 13.45 -10.03
N GLU A 65 -8.33 14.15 -10.03
CA GLU A 65 -8.21 15.54 -10.47
C GLU A 65 -7.12 15.71 -11.53
N SER A 66 -7.33 16.64 -12.47
CA SER A 66 -6.35 16.93 -13.54
C SER A 66 -4.98 17.36 -12.99
N SER A 67 -4.98 18.14 -11.91
CA SER A 67 -3.79 18.61 -11.19
C SER A 67 -2.92 17.46 -10.64
N ASN A 68 -3.51 16.28 -10.49
CA ASN A 68 -2.87 15.11 -9.89
C ASN A 68 -2.27 14.16 -10.93
N LEU A 69 -2.67 14.27 -12.21
CA LEU A 69 -2.27 13.36 -13.28
C LEU A 69 -0.76 13.38 -13.57
N GLN A 70 -0.06 14.48 -13.30
CA GLN A 70 1.39 14.58 -13.47
C GLN A 70 2.18 13.56 -12.64
N ARG A 71 1.58 13.04 -11.56
CA ARG A 71 2.23 12.10 -10.63
C ARG A 71 1.46 10.81 -10.33
N GLN A 72 0.17 10.73 -10.66
CA GLN A 72 -0.67 9.57 -10.37
C GLN A 72 -0.90 8.77 -11.65
N THR A 73 0.06 7.91 -11.98
CA THR A 73 0.26 7.38 -13.33
C THR A 73 -0.80 6.43 -13.87
N LEU A 74 -1.67 5.88 -13.02
CA LEU A 74 -2.77 5.01 -13.47
C LEU A 74 -4.04 5.77 -13.85
N PHE A 75 -4.16 7.03 -13.43
CA PHE A 75 -5.34 7.82 -13.75
C PHE A 75 -5.18 8.51 -15.11
N THR A 76 -6.31 8.75 -15.76
CA THR A 76 -6.38 9.37 -17.08
C THR A 76 -7.16 10.68 -17.03
N GLU A 77 -7.04 11.48 -18.08
CA GLU A 77 -7.86 12.69 -18.26
C GLU A 77 -9.37 12.36 -18.21
N SER A 78 -9.79 11.22 -18.78
CA SER A 78 -11.19 10.78 -18.74
C SER A 78 -11.67 10.48 -17.32
N ASP A 79 -10.81 9.96 -16.45
CA ASP A 79 -11.17 9.71 -15.04
C ASP A 79 -11.35 11.03 -14.27
N ALA A 80 -10.49 12.01 -14.56
CA ALA A 80 -10.55 13.35 -13.99
C ALA A 80 -11.78 14.13 -14.46
N GLU A 81 -12.10 14.09 -15.76
CA GLU A 81 -13.29 14.73 -16.34
C GLU A 81 -14.60 14.19 -15.72
N LYS A 82 -14.62 12.89 -15.42
CA LYS A 82 -15.76 12.21 -14.77
C LYS A 82 -15.77 12.38 -13.26
N ALA A 83 -14.72 12.97 -12.68
CA ALA A 83 -14.50 13.03 -11.23
C ALA A 83 -14.76 11.67 -10.57
N LEU A 84 -14.13 10.60 -11.07
CA LEU A 84 -14.29 9.28 -10.47
C LEU A 84 -13.61 9.22 -9.10
N PRO A 85 -14.19 8.53 -8.10
CA PRO A 85 -13.46 8.21 -6.88
C PRO A 85 -12.18 7.45 -7.24
N LYS A 86 -11.04 7.81 -6.64
CA LYS A 86 -9.72 7.24 -6.97
C LYS A 86 -9.73 5.71 -6.90
N VAL A 87 -10.33 5.15 -5.85
CA VAL A 87 -10.43 3.68 -5.66
C VAL A 87 -11.21 3.00 -6.79
N ILE A 88 -12.24 3.66 -7.34
CA ILE A 88 -13.06 3.11 -8.43
C ILE A 88 -12.30 3.17 -9.75
N ALA A 89 -11.67 4.31 -10.06
CA ALA A 89 -10.83 4.44 -11.24
C ALA A 89 -9.68 3.40 -11.23
N LEU A 90 -8.96 3.26 -10.09
CA LEU A 90 -7.93 2.24 -9.94
C LEU A 90 -8.48 0.83 -10.17
N ARG A 91 -9.56 0.44 -9.49
CA ARG A 91 -10.16 -0.89 -9.69
C ARG A 91 -10.45 -1.18 -11.17
N ASN A 92 -11.00 -0.20 -11.89
CA ASN A 92 -11.33 -0.36 -13.30
C ASN A 92 -10.07 -0.61 -14.15
N HIS A 93 -9.00 0.17 -13.93
CA HIS A 93 -7.72 -0.01 -14.64
C HIS A 93 -7.02 -1.31 -14.27
N LEU A 94 -6.97 -1.67 -12.99
CA LEU A 94 -6.32 -2.88 -12.48
C LEU A 94 -7.01 -4.15 -13.00
N ALA A 95 -8.35 -4.14 -13.14
CA ALA A 95 -9.09 -5.26 -13.73
C ALA A 95 -8.72 -5.51 -15.20
N GLN A 96 -8.28 -4.48 -15.95
CA GLN A 96 -7.75 -4.65 -17.31
C GLN A 96 -6.32 -5.20 -17.32
N ILE A 97 -5.55 -4.95 -16.26
CA ILE A 97 -4.18 -5.46 -16.10
C ILE A 97 -4.20 -6.94 -15.70
N ASN A 98 -5.02 -7.29 -14.72
CA ASN A 98 -5.11 -8.65 -14.21
C ASN A 98 -6.50 -8.95 -13.63
N SER A 99 -7.38 -9.51 -14.47
CA SER A 99 -8.75 -9.84 -14.10
C SER A 99 -8.87 -11.04 -13.15
N SER A 100 -7.78 -11.75 -12.83
CA SER A 100 -7.83 -12.85 -11.85
C SER A 100 -7.69 -12.40 -10.40
N ILE A 101 -7.43 -11.11 -10.16
CA ILE A 101 -7.19 -10.55 -8.83
C ILE A 101 -8.48 -9.95 -8.29
N GLU A 102 -8.75 -10.20 -7.02
CA GLU A 102 -9.86 -9.58 -6.30
C GLU A 102 -9.44 -8.20 -5.79
N ILE A 103 -10.13 -7.16 -6.27
CA ILE A 103 -9.91 -5.78 -5.85
C ILE A 103 -11.14 -5.28 -5.10
N GLN A 104 -10.99 -5.08 -3.78
CA GLN A 104 -12.00 -4.45 -2.93
C GLN A 104 -11.74 -2.95 -2.81
N THR A 105 -12.80 -2.14 -2.75
CA THR A 105 -12.69 -0.68 -2.71
C THR A 105 -13.52 -0.10 -1.59
N HIS A 106 -12.94 0.79 -0.79
CA HIS A 106 -13.63 1.61 0.18
C HIS A 106 -13.41 3.08 -0.14
N ILE A 107 -14.51 3.76 -0.48
CA ILE A 107 -14.54 5.23 -0.53
C ILE A 107 -14.79 5.69 0.91
N ALA A 108 -13.72 5.95 1.66
CA ALA A 108 -13.81 6.22 3.09
C ALA A 108 -12.79 7.27 3.52
N ASP A 109 -13.26 8.25 4.29
CA ASP A 109 -12.39 9.12 5.06
C ASP A 109 -11.95 8.39 6.32
N VAL A 110 -10.65 8.14 6.46
CA VAL A 110 -10.12 7.29 7.53
C VAL A 110 -9.99 8.10 8.81
N SER A 111 -10.54 7.58 9.89
CA SER A 111 -10.52 8.18 11.23
C SER A 111 -10.18 7.13 12.29
N SER A 112 -10.01 7.58 13.53
CA SER A 112 -9.86 6.70 14.70
C SER A 112 -10.99 5.69 14.85
N ASP A 113 -12.19 6.03 14.38
CA ASP A 113 -13.40 5.25 14.62
C ASP A 113 -13.55 4.09 13.63
N ASN A 114 -12.91 4.18 12.46
CA ASN A 114 -13.10 3.20 11.38
C ASN A 114 -11.82 2.46 10.98
N ILE A 115 -10.63 3.00 11.23
CA ILE A 115 -9.37 2.48 10.69
C ILE A 115 -9.13 1.02 11.06
N GLU A 116 -9.39 0.65 12.31
CA GLU A 116 -9.21 -0.73 12.78
C GLU A 116 -10.12 -1.70 12.02
N SER A 117 -11.38 -1.32 11.80
CA SER A 117 -12.35 -2.14 11.08
C SER A 117 -12.02 -2.28 9.58
N LEU A 118 -11.49 -1.22 8.98
CA LEU A 118 -11.14 -1.18 7.56
C LEU A 118 -9.95 -2.08 7.23
N ILE A 119 -8.98 -2.17 8.15
CA ILE A 119 -7.74 -2.90 7.92
C ILE A 119 -7.71 -4.28 8.57
N ALA A 120 -8.65 -4.59 9.47
CA ALA A 120 -8.75 -5.90 10.11
C ALA A 120 -8.85 -7.04 9.08
N GLY A 121 -8.12 -8.14 9.33
CA GLY A 121 -8.15 -9.34 8.50
C GLY A 121 -7.25 -9.32 7.25
N HIS A 122 -6.47 -8.24 7.07
CA HIS A 122 -5.39 -8.18 6.09
C HIS A 122 -4.06 -8.63 6.71
N ASP A 123 -3.14 -9.07 5.85
CA ASP A 123 -1.83 -9.57 6.25
C ASP A 123 -0.77 -8.46 6.28
N LEU A 124 -0.96 -7.41 5.47
CA LEU A 124 0.00 -6.33 5.28
C LEU A 124 -0.69 -5.04 4.85
N LEU A 125 -0.27 -3.91 5.42
CA LEU A 125 -0.66 -2.56 4.97
C LEU A 125 0.48 -1.87 4.23
N LEU A 126 0.20 -1.31 3.04
CA LEU A 126 1.09 -0.36 2.36
C LEU A 126 0.55 1.07 2.50
N ASP A 127 1.43 1.97 2.96
CA ASP A 127 1.13 3.40 3.08
C ASP A 127 1.26 4.13 1.74
N GLY A 128 0.14 4.57 1.20
CA GLY A 128 0.07 5.49 0.06
C GLY A 128 -0.34 6.91 0.46
N THR A 129 -0.34 7.24 1.75
CA THR A 129 -0.78 8.53 2.29
C THR A 129 0.33 9.57 2.30
N ASP A 130 -0.06 10.84 2.35
CA ASP A 130 0.85 11.98 2.25
C ASP A 130 0.79 12.93 3.45
N ASN A 131 0.05 12.60 4.51
CA ASN A 131 -0.08 13.45 5.69
C ASN A 131 0.25 12.71 7.00
N LEU A 132 0.87 13.45 7.93
CA LEU A 132 1.40 12.92 9.18
C LEU A 132 0.30 12.43 10.14
N ALA A 133 -0.84 13.12 10.20
CA ALA A 133 -1.94 12.77 11.10
C ALA A 133 -2.47 11.37 10.80
N LEU A 134 -2.71 11.05 9.53
CA LEU A 134 -3.17 9.74 9.09
C LEU A 134 -2.10 8.67 9.33
N ARG A 135 -0.81 8.97 9.14
CA ARG A 135 0.30 8.08 9.48
C ARG A 135 0.36 7.74 10.98
N MET A 136 0.00 8.68 11.85
CA MET A 136 -0.13 8.39 13.29
C MET A 136 -1.31 7.47 13.59
N LEU A 137 -2.44 7.65 12.90
CA LEU A 137 -3.58 6.73 13.02
C LEU A 137 -3.22 5.33 12.53
N ILE A 138 -2.55 5.21 11.38
CA ILE A 138 -2.07 3.93 10.85
C ILE A 138 -1.13 3.27 11.85
N ASN A 139 -0.17 4.02 12.39
CA ASN A 139 0.75 3.52 13.42
C ASN A 139 -0.01 2.87 14.59
N ASP A 140 -0.98 3.58 15.15
CA ASP A 140 -1.71 3.12 16.33
C ASP A 140 -2.58 1.90 16.02
N ALA A 141 -3.26 1.91 14.88
CA ALA A 141 -4.11 0.82 14.43
C ALA A 141 -3.29 -0.45 14.13
N CYS A 142 -2.20 -0.32 13.37
CA CYS A 142 -1.30 -1.43 13.05
C CYS A 142 -0.62 -1.99 14.31
N TYR A 143 -0.18 -1.13 15.23
CA TYR A 143 0.42 -1.55 16.50
C TYR A 143 -0.57 -2.35 17.37
N LYS A 144 -1.83 -1.90 17.43
CA LYS A 144 -2.91 -2.54 18.19
C LYS A 144 -3.31 -3.88 17.56
N LEU A 145 -3.46 -3.91 16.24
CA LEU A 145 -3.88 -5.11 15.50
C LEU A 145 -2.74 -6.11 15.25
N LYS A 146 -1.50 -5.73 15.56
CA LYS A 146 -0.28 -6.48 15.20
C LYS A 146 -0.19 -6.72 13.70
N MET A 147 -0.55 -5.71 12.92
CA MET A 147 -0.53 -5.78 11.46
C MET A 147 0.76 -5.16 10.92
N PRO A 148 1.59 -5.92 10.19
CA PRO A 148 2.75 -5.38 9.50
C PRO A 148 2.40 -4.19 8.60
N TRP A 149 3.27 -3.20 8.59
CA TRP A 149 3.06 -1.94 7.90
C TRP A 149 4.32 -1.48 7.17
N ILE A 150 4.20 -1.25 5.86
CA ILE A 150 5.25 -0.64 5.05
C ILE A 150 4.92 0.84 4.87
N PHE A 151 5.57 1.65 5.68
CA PHE A 151 5.52 3.10 5.63
C PHE A 151 6.21 3.64 4.37
N GLY A 152 5.64 4.68 3.78
CA GLY A 152 6.18 5.39 2.63
C GLY A 152 5.87 6.87 2.68
N SER A 153 6.84 7.68 2.29
CA SER A 153 6.68 9.12 2.18
C SER A 153 7.56 9.68 1.08
N ALA A 154 7.08 10.70 0.39
CA ALA A 154 7.85 11.47 -0.58
C ALA A 154 7.39 12.93 -0.58
N LEU A 155 8.35 13.84 -0.71
CA LEU A 155 8.14 15.28 -0.72
C LEU A 155 9.30 15.94 -1.46
N GLU A 156 9.04 16.93 -2.32
CA GLU A 156 10.06 17.56 -3.16
C GLU A 156 10.86 16.53 -3.98
N SER A 157 12.13 16.32 -3.65
CA SER A 157 13.03 15.30 -4.20
C SER A 157 13.44 14.23 -3.18
N TYR A 158 12.87 14.26 -1.98
CA TYR A 158 13.17 13.34 -0.88
C TYR A 158 12.09 12.30 -0.71
N GLY A 159 12.49 11.13 -0.20
CA GLY A 159 11.56 10.08 0.12
C GLY A 159 12.15 9.12 1.14
N MET A 160 11.26 8.43 1.84
CA MET A 160 11.61 7.47 2.88
C MET A 160 10.61 6.30 2.86
N SER A 161 11.13 5.11 3.09
CA SER A 161 10.34 3.90 3.34
C SER A 161 10.84 3.25 4.62
N PHE A 162 9.94 2.65 5.40
CA PHE A 162 10.30 1.92 6.61
C PHE A 162 9.33 0.75 6.82
N ASN A 163 9.86 -0.40 7.26
CA ASN A 163 9.04 -1.58 7.54
C ASN A 163 8.82 -1.66 9.05
N PHE A 164 7.58 -1.55 9.50
CA PHE A 164 7.16 -1.77 10.87
C PHE A 164 6.57 -3.18 10.99
N ASN A 165 7.31 -4.10 11.63
CA ASN A 165 6.89 -5.49 11.79
C ASN A 165 6.39 -5.71 13.22
N PHE A 166 5.14 -5.38 13.50
CA PHE A 166 4.61 -5.68 14.82
C PHE A 166 4.51 -7.22 15.01
N PRO A 167 5.03 -7.77 16.13
CA PRO A 167 5.13 -9.21 16.30
C PRO A 167 3.76 -9.88 16.23
N ALA A 168 3.71 -11.05 15.59
CA ALA A 168 2.50 -11.82 15.35
C ALA A 168 1.72 -12.10 16.65
N LYS A 169 0.40 -12.25 16.51
CA LYS A 169 -0.55 -12.53 17.61
C LYS A 169 -0.22 -13.78 18.45
N ASP A 170 0.63 -14.67 17.95
CA ASP A 170 0.94 -15.97 18.56
C ASP A 170 2.27 -15.99 19.33
N LEU A 171 2.99 -14.86 19.40
CA LEU A 171 4.14 -14.71 20.29
C LEU A 171 3.65 -14.40 21.71
N ASP A 172 4.21 -15.12 22.70
CA ASP A 172 3.91 -14.98 24.13
C ASP A 172 3.74 -13.50 24.53
N SER A 173 2.54 -13.14 24.97
CA SER A 173 2.14 -11.78 25.36
C SER A 173 2.98 -11.19 26.50
N ASN A 174 3.86 -11.99 27.12
CA ASN A 174 4.78 -11.56 28.16
C ASN A 174 6.13 -11.05 27.64
N VAL A 175 6.40 -11.11 26.33
CA VAL A 175 7.60 -10.48 25.74
C VAL A 175 7.21 -9.10 25.20
N PRO A 176 7.74 -8.00 25.76
CA PRO A 176 7.51 -6.67 25.21
C PRO A 176 7.97 -6.64 23.75
N SER A 177 7.09 -6.25 22.82
CA SER A 177 7.48 -6.07 21.42
C SER A 177 8.58 -4.99 21.37
N GLN A 178 9.83 -5.40 21.14
CA GLN A 178 10.96 -4.47 21.04
C GLN A 178 11.01 -3.74 19.69
N GLU A 179 10.05 -4.00 18.80
CA GLU A 179 9.96 -3.36 17.49
C GLU A 179 9.57 -1.87 17.65
N PRO A 180 10.41 -0.93 17.18
CA PRO A 180 10.10 0.49 17.27
C PRO A 180 8.89 0.80 16.39
N CYS A 181 7.93 1.56 16.91
CA CYS A 181 6.83 2.10 16.11
C CYS A 181 7.20 3.49 15.56
N LEU A 182 6.37 4.07 14.68
CA LEU A 182 6.65 5.38 14.10
C LEU A 182 6.72 6.48 15.19
N ARG A 183 5.93 6.37 16.26
CA ARG A 183 6.03 7.29 17.42
C ARG A 183 7.40 7.19 18.11
N CYS A 184 7.99 5.99 18.19
CA CYS A 184 9.33 5.82 18.76
C CYS A 184 10.39 6.51 17.91
N LEU A 185 10.24 6.50 16.58
CA LEU A 185 11.17 7.13 15.65
C LEU A 185 11.05 8.66 15.64
N LEU A 186 9.82 9.18 15.66
CA LEU A 186 9.56 10.62 15.61
C LEU A 186 9.70 11.32 16.97
N GLY A 187 9.66 10.56 18.08
CA GLY A 187 9.70 11.13 19.42
C GLY A 187 8.52 12.06 19.69
N SER A 188 8.79 13.21 20.31
CA SER A 188 7.80 14.24 20.66
C SER A 188 7.70 15.36 19.63
N LEU A 189 8.01 15.10 18.35
CA LEU A 189 7.91 16.12 17.31
C LEU A 189 6.47 16.69 17.27
N PRO A 190 6.30 18.02 17.21
CA PRO A 190 4.99 18.61 17.04
C PRO A 190 4.36 18.04 15.76
N LEU A 191 3.11 17.58 15.84
CA LEU A 191 2.33 17.10 14.67
C LEU A 191 1.95 18.23 13.70
N GLU A 192 2.68 19.35 13.73
CA GLU A 192 2.32 20.61 13.07
C GLU A 192 2.83 20.71 11.63
N SER A 193 3.67 19.80 11.14
CA SER A 193 4.07 19.81 9.74
C SER A 193 2.87 19.43 8.85
N GLN A 194 2.30 20.44 8.20
CA GLN A 194 1.22 20.29 7.21
C GLN A 194 1.74 20.17 5.77
N ASP A 195 3.06 20.04 5.59
CA ASP A 195 3.63 19.95 4.26
C ASP A 195 3.18 18.66 3.56
N THR A 196 2.54 18.85 2.41
CA THR A 196 2.07 17.79 1.54
C THR A 196 2.65 18.00 0.15
N CYS A 197 2.57 16.99 -0.70
CA CYS A 197 2.94 17.12 -2.11
C CYS A 197 2.22 18.29 -2.79
N SER A 198 1.02 18.64 -2.33
CA SER A 198 0.22 19.74 -2.86
C SER A 198 0.67 21.12 -2.38
N SER A 199 1.34 21.23 -1.23
CA SER A 199 1.80 22.52 -0.69
C SER A 199 3.22 22.88 -1.12
N VAL A 200 4.14 21.91 -1.17
CA VAL A 200 5.57 22.15 -1.47
C VAL A 200 6.04 21.56 -2.80
N GLY A 201 5.24 20.69 -3.42
CA GLY A 201 5.58 20.02 -4.66
C GLY A 201 6.31 18.70 -4.46
N VAL A 202 6.39 17.90 -5.54
CA VAL A 202 7.08 16.61 -5.58
C VAL A 202 7.42 16.24 -7.02
N ILE A 203 8.58 15.63 -7.24
CA ILE A 203 8.97 15.11 -8.56
C ILE A 203 8.51 13.66 -8.72
N GLN A 204 8.02 13.29 -9.89
CA GLN A 204 7.53 11.92 -10.13
C GLN A 204 8.57 10.80 -9.89
N PRO A 205 9.87 10.98 -10.23
CA PRO A 205 10.86 9.92 -10.02
C PRO A 205 11.04 9.51 -8.55
N ILE A 206 10.93 10.45 -7.59
CA ILE A 206 11.08 10.08 -6.17
C ILE A 206 9.93 9.18 -5.72
N LEU A 207 8.71 9.44 -6.21
CA LEU A 207 7.54 8.61 -5.93
C LEU A 207 7.73 7.19 -6.48
N GLN A 208 8.26 7.05 -7.69
CA GLN A 208 8.58 5.75 -8.29
C GLN A 208 9.66 4.99 -7.50
N MET A 209 10.69 5.69 -7.02
CA MET A 209 11.74 5.08 -6.21
C MET A 209 11.17 4.54 -4.90
N ILE A 210 10.38 5.33 -4.18
CA ILE A 210 9.79 4.91 -2.91
C ILE A 210 8.76 3.81 -3.11
N SER A 211 7.87 3.92 -4.11
CA SER A 211 6.92 2.85 -4.44
C SER A 211 7.62 1.54 -4.80
N SER A 212 8.75 1.60 -5.51
CA SER A 212 9.54 0.41 -5.85
C SER A 212 10.13 -0.24 -4.60
N VAL A 213 10.62 0.55 -3.65
CA VAL A 213 11.08 0.04 -2.35
C VAL A 213 9.90 -0.61 -1.61
N GLN A 214 8.79 0.10 -1.40
CA GLN A 214 7.65 -0.42 -0.64
C GLN A 214 7.09 -1.74 -1.21
N THR A 215 6.93 -1.82 -2.53
CA THR A 215 6.44 -3.04 -3.19
C THR A 215 7.46 -4.17 -3.19
N SER A 216 8.77 -3.86 -3.25
CA SER A 216 9.82 -4.86 -3.08
C SER A 216 9.84 -5.44 -1.67
N GLU A 217 9.62 -4.60 -0.64
CA GLU A 217 9.48 -5.06 0.74
C GLU A 217 8.23 -5.93 0.92
N ALA A 218 7.11 -5.57 0.29
CA ALA A 218 5.89 -6.39 0.29
C ALA A 218 6.13 -7.77 -0.34
N MET A 219 6.82 -7.83 -1.48
CA MET A 219 7.17 -9.12 -2.10
C MET A 219 8.09 -9.96 -1.21
N LYS A 220 9.09 -9.34 -0.57
CA LYS A 220 9.97 -10.03 0.37
C LYS A 220 9.27 -10.50 1.65
N PHE A 221 8.22 -9.81 2.06
CA PHE A 221 7.44 -10.20 3.24
C PHE A 221 6.70 -11.53 3.04
N PHE A 222 6.21 -11.80 1.82
CA PHE A 222 5.47 -13.03 1.51
C PHE A 222 6.32 -14.15 0.87
N ALA A 223 7.56 -13.86 0.47
CA ALA A 223 8.46 -14.80 -0.24
C ALA A 223 9.51 -15.46 0.66
#